data_AF-A0A846T5K9-F1
#
_entry.id   AF-A0A846T5K9-F1
#
_cell.length_a   1.000
_cell.length_b   1.000
_cell.length_c   1.000
_cell.angle_alpha   90.00
_cell.angle_beta   90.00
_cell.angle_gamma   90.00
#
_symmetry.space_group_name_H-M   'P 1'
#
loop_
_entity.id
_entity.type
_entity.pdbx_description
1 polymer ?
#
loop_
_entity_poly.entity_id
_entity_poly.type
_entity_poly.pdbx_seq_one_letter_code
_entity_poly.pdbx_strand_id
1 'polypeptide(L)'
;MKYDPILASDLVIRDLTLKLSKLEARLSRLESRTHMPGPKSRRAQPDRGAADAIYFAEMTPICKDIAARYGMTMADIRGRNSAKICREARKAAMLALMCSGFSSPVIGRFFDGRDHTTVLQLTRAK
;
A
#
# COMPACT_ATOMS: atom_id res chain seq x y z
N MET A 1 -11.79 56.82 -1.28
CA MET A 1 -11.16 55.67 -1.96
C MET A 1 -12.16 54.53 -1.96
N LYS A 2 -12.75 54.18 -3.11
CA LYS A 2 -13.78 53.14 -3.20
C LYS A 2 -13.09 51.77 -3.11
N TYR A 3 -13.54 50.92 -2.18
CA TYR A 3 -13.15 49.53 -2.08
C TYR A 3 -13.54 48.83 -3.38
N ASP A 4 -12.57 48.26 -4.11
CA ASP A 4 -12.85 47.45 -5.29
C ASP A 4 -12.91 45.97 -4.87
N PRO A 5 -14.11 45.41 -4.67
CA PRO A 5 -14.27 44.06 -4.16
C PRO A 5 -13.73 43.00 -5.13
N ILE A 6 -13.64 43.32 -6.42
CA ILE A 6 -13.14 42.41 -7.46
C ILE A 6 -11.63 42.23 -7.30
N LEU A 7 -10.90 43.34 -7.09
CA LEU A 7 -9.46 43.31 -6.87
C LEU A 7 -9.09 42.56 -5.57
N ALA A 8 -9.86 42.78 -4.50
CA ALA A 8 -9.65 42.07 -3.24
C ALA A 8 -9.87 40.56 -3.38
N SER A 9 -10.90 40.16 -4.12
CA SER A 9 -11.19 38.75 -4.40
C SER A 9 -10.09 38.10 -5.25
N ASP A 10 -9.59 38.79 -6.27
CA ASP A 10 -8.53 38.28 -7.15
C ASP A 10 -7.22 38.03 -6.40
N LEU A 11 -6.88 38.92 -5.44
CA LEU A 11 -5.72 38.74 -4.57
C LEU A 11 -5.87 37.55 -3.62
N VAL A 12 -7.05 37.35 -3.04
CA VAL A 12 -7.34 36.18 -2.19
C VAL A 12 -7.24 34.88 -2.99
N ILE A 13 -7.79 34.85 -4.22
CA ILE A 13 -7.72 33.66 -5.09
C ILE A 13 -6.27 33.32 -5.45
N ARG A 14 -5.43 34.32 -5.75
CA ARG A 14 -4.00 34.12 -6.03
C ARG A 14 -3.25 33.57 -4.82
N ASP A 15 -3.48 34.13 -3.64
CA ASP A 15 -2.84 33.66 -2.40
C ASP A 15 -3.24 32.22 -2.06
N LEU A 16 -4.52 31.88 -2.22
CA LEU A 16 -5.01 30.51 -2.01
C LEU A 16 -4.38 29.53 -3.01
N THR A 17 -4.27 29.90 -4.28
CA THR A 17 -3.61 29.08 -5.32
C THR A 17 -2.13 28.84 -5.00
N LEU A 18 -1.43 29.86 -4.51
CA LEU A 18 -0.03 29.74 -4.07
C LEU A 18 0.12 28.86 -2.82
N LYS A 19 -0.84 28.91 -1.90
CA LYS A 19 -0.84 28.03 -0.71
C LYS A 19 -1.09 26.58 -1.09
N LEU A 20 -2.02 26.30 -2.01
CA LEU A 20 -2.30 24.95 -2.49
C LEU A 20 -1.08 24.33 -3.18
N SER A 21 -0.47 25.04 -4.13
CA SER A 21 0.75 24.57 -4.82
C SER A 21 1.91 24.28 -3.86
N LYS A 22 2.08 25.10 -2.81
CA LYS A 22 3.07 24.84 -1.74
C LYS A 22 2.75 23.58 -0.94
N LEU A 23 1.47 23.32 -0.65
CA LEU A 23 1.04 22.13 0.07
C LEU A 23 1.25 20.86 -0.76
N GLU A 24 0.91 20.90 -2.05
CA GLU A 24 1.14 19.79 -2.98
C GLU A 24 2.63 19.44 -3.09
N ALA A 25 3.50 20.46 -3.23
CA ALA A 25 4.94 20.25 -3.26
C ALA A 25 5.48 19.67 -1.94
N ARG A 26 4.91 20.07 -0.78
CA ARG A 26 5.28 19.49 0.53
C ARG A 26 4.80 18.05 0.67
N LEU A 27 3.62 17.74 0.16
CA LEU A 27 3.05 16.39 0.19
C LEU A 27 3.88 15.43 -0.66
N SER A 28 4.25 15.81 -1.88
CA SER A 28 5.16 15.04 -2.75
C SER A 28 6.53 14.76 -2.10
N ARG A 29 7.07 15.71 -1.32
CA ARG A 29 8.32 15.53 -0.54
C ARG A 29 8.14 14.59 0.66
N LEU A 30 6.96 14.59 1.27
CA LEU A 30 6.64 13.68 2.38
C LEU A 30 6.43 12.25 1.88
N GLU A 31 5.70 12.08 0.78
CA GLU A 31 5.50 10.78 0.14
C GLU A 31 6.83 10.15 -0.30
N SER A 32 7.69 10.94 -0.93
CA SER A 32 9.04 10.48 -1.29
C SER A 32 9.92 10.17 -0.06
N ARG A 33 9.75 10.87 1.06
CA ARG A 33 10.41 10.54 2.34
C ARG A 33 9.88 9.25 2.97
N THR A 34 8.58 8.98 2.89
CA THR A 34 7.98 7.74 3.39
C THR A 34 8.37 6.52 2.55
N HIS A 35 8.80 6.74 1.30
CA HIS A 35 9.18 5.69 0.36
C HIS A 35 10.70 5.42 0.25
N MET A 36 11.54 5.91 1.17
CA MET A 36 12.98 5.58 1.18
C MET A 36 13.28 4.30 1.99
N PRO A 37 13.85 3.23 1.39
CA PRO A 37 14.25 2.05 2.15
C PRO A 37 15.75 2.09 2.56
N GLY A 38 16.03 1.94 3.88
CA GLY A 38 17.31 1.43 4.45
C GLY A 38 18.11 2.43 5.31
N PRO A 39 18.89 2.01 6.35
CA PRO A 39 19.56 0.70 6.52
C PRO A 39 19.11 -0.12 7.75
N LYS A 40 19.27 -1.45 7.66
CA LYS A 40 18.96 -2.41 8.75
C LYS A 40 19.98 -2.28 9.90
N SER A 41 19.52 -1.94 11.10
CA SER A 41 20.29 -2.16 12.34
C SER A 41 19.39 -2.33 13.56
N ARG A 42 19.04 -3.59 13.84
CA ARG A 42 19.16 -4.25 15.15
C ARG A 42 18.90 -3.38 16.41
N ARG A 43 17.72 -2.78 16.54
CA ARG A 43 17.23 -2.24 17.83
C ARG A 43 15.78 -2.67 18.02
N ALA A 44 15.48 -3.08 19.25
CA ALA A 44 14.17 -3.56 19.70
C ALA A 44 13.04 -2.76 19.03
N GLN A 45 12.27 -3.43 18.18
CA GLN A 45 11.27 -2.75 17.39
C GLN A 45 10.04 -2.52 18.23
N PRO A 46 9.62 -1.26 18.41
CA PRO A 46 8.36 -0.98 19.05
C PRO A 46 7.26 -1.47 18.10
N ASP A 47 6.41 -2.35 18.61
CA ASP A 47 5.06 -2.64 18.13
C ASP A 47 4.84 -2.77 16.61
N ARG A 48 5.64 -3.62 15.94
CA ARG A 48 5.44 -3.97 14.51
C ARG A 48 4.02 -4.48 14.21
N GLY A 49 3.33 -5.04 15.20
CA GLY A 49 1.97 -5.59 15.05
C GLY A 49 0.93 -4.52 14.71
N ALA A 50 1.01 -3.34 15.32
CA ALA A 50 0.10 -2.23 15.04
C ALA A 50 0.24 -1.71 13.59
N ALA A 51 1.47 -1.57 13.10
CA ALA A 51 1.72 -1.16 11.71
C ALA A 51 1.28 -2.23 10.71
N ASP A 52 1.54 -3.50 10.99
CA ASP A 52 1.08 -4.61 10.16
C ASP A 52 -0.45 -4.69 10.09
N ALA A 53 -1.17 -4.35 11.17
CA ALA A 53 -2.64 -4.32 11.16
C ALA A 53 -3.21 -3.30 10.16
N ILE A 54 -2.58 -2.12 10.04
CA ILE A 54 -2.97 -1.09 9.04
C ILE A 54 -2.77 -1.64 7.63
N TYR A 55 -1.59 -2.19 7.34
CA TYR A 55 -1.31 -2.80 6.04
C TYR A 55 -2.27 -3.95 5.73
N PHE A 56 -2.59 -4.79 6.71
CA PHE A 56 -3.51 -5.92 6.52
C PHE A 56 -4.93 -5.45 6.21
N ALA A 57 -5.38 -4.35 6.80
CA ALA A 57 -6.67 -3.75 6.49
C ALA A 57 -6.74 -3.29 5.03
N GLU A 58 -5.66 -2.69 4.49
CA GLU A 58 -5.57 -2.26 3.09
C GLU A 58 -5.40 -3.43 2.10
N MET A 59 -4.67 -4.49 2.49
CA MET A 59 -4.48 -5.69 1.67
C MET A 59 -5.75 -6.55 1.55
N THR A 60 -6.59 -6.54 2.59
CA THR A 60 -7.82 -7.36 2.67
C THR A 60 -8.79 -7.15 1.50
N PRO A 61 -9.18 -5.92 1.12
CA PRO A 61 -10.09 -5.72 -0.02
C PRO A 61 -9.50 -6.25 -1.34
N ILE A 62 -8.21 -6.01 -1.59
CA ILE A 62 -7.53 -6.52 -2.81
C ILE A 62 -7.61 -8.05 -2.86
N CYS A 63 -7.35 -8.71 -1.74
CA CYS A 63 -7.41 -10.17 -1.68
C CYS A 63 -8.85 -10.70 -1.77
N LYS A 64 -9.84 -9.99 -1.22
CA LYS A 64 -11.25 -10.35 -1.34
C LYS A 64 -11.73 -10.30 -2.79
N ASP A 65 -11.34 -9.27 -3.52
CA ASP A 65 -11.69 -9.14 -4.95
C ASP A 65 -11.10 -10.28 -5.76
N ILE A 66 -9.87 -10.70 -5.44
CA ILE A 66 -9.23 -11.83 -6.12
C ILE A 66 -9.88 -13.15 -5.70
N ALA A 67 -10.23 -13.33 -4.43
CA ALA A 67 -10.99 -14.48 -3.97
C ALA A 67 -12.31 -14.64 -4.74
N ALA A 68 -13.04 -13.54 -4.92
CA ALA A 68 -14.29 -13.52 -5.68
C ALA A 68 -14.08 -13.93 -7.15
N ARG A 69 -13.02 -13.44 -7.82
CA ARG A 69 -12.70 -13.81 -9.21
C ARG A 69 -12.39 -15.30 -9.39
N TYR A 70 -11.84 -15.94 -8.37
CA TYR A 70 -11.50 -17.37 -8.38
C TYR A 70 -12.59 -18.25 -7.75
N GLY A 71 -13.71 -17.69 -7.29
CA GLY A 71 -14.77 -18.43 -6.59
C GLY A 71 -14.32 -19.02 -5.25
N MET A 72 -13.38 -18.36 -4.57
CA MET A 72 -12.75 -18.82 -3.33
C MET A 72 -13.05 -17.91 -2.15
N THR A 73 -12.80 -18.42 -0.95
CA THR A 73 -12.80 -17.59 0.25
C THR A 73 -11.44 -17.00 0.54
N MET A 74 -11.40 -15.95 1.36
CA MET A 74 -10.15 -15.40 1.90
C MET A 74 -9.33 -16.45 2.67
N ALA A 75 -10.00 -17.39 3.34
CA ALA A 75 -9.36 -18.48 4.06
C ALA A 75 -8.65 -19.47 3.12
N ASP A 76 -9.18 -19.70 1.93
CA ASP A 76 -8.56 -20.61 0.94
C ASP A 76 -7.30 -20.00 0.33
N ILE A 77 -7.36 -18.69 0.04
CA ILE A 77 -6.21 -17.93 -0.48
C ILE A 77 -5.10 -17.82 0.57
N ARG A 78 -5.44 -17.55 1.84
CA ARG A 78 -4.47 -17.47 2.93
C ARG A 78 -3.96 -18.84 3.39
N GLY A 79 -4.82 -19.85 3.41
CA GLY A 79 -4.53 -21.18 3.93
C GLY A 79 -3.41 -21.90 3.18
N ARG A 80 -2.93 -23.02 3.74
CA ARG A 80 -1.81 -23.81 3.19
C ARG A 80 -2.20 -24.79 2.07
N ASN A 81 -3.43 -24.72 1.56
CA ASN A 81 -3.89 -25.61 0.51
C ASN A 81 -3.00 -25.50 -0.74
N SER A 82 -2.49 -26.66 -1.18
CA SER A 82 -1.56 -26.83 -2.30
C SER A 82 -2.24 -27.16 -3.63
N ALA A 83 -3.57 -27.28 -3.65
CA ALA A 83 -4.35 -27.45 -4.88
C ALA A 83 -3.95 -26.37 -5.91
N LYS A 84 -3.85 -26.77 -7.18
CA LYS A 84 -3.37 -25.91 -8.27
C LYS A 84 -4.13 -24.58 -8.31
N ILE A 85 -5.46 -24.65 -8.24
CA ILE A 85 -6.32 -23.47 -8.29
C ILE A 85 -6.06 -22.52 -7.11
N CYS A 86 -5.87 -23.04 -5.88
CA CYS A 86 -5.54 -22.23 -4.71
C CYS A 86 -4.16 -21.58 -4.82
N ARG A 87 -3.19 -22.29 -5.42
CA ARG A 87 -1.85 -21.74 -5.68
C ARG A 87 -1.88 -20.60 -6.69
N GLU A 88 -2.64 -20.73 -7.77
CA GLU A 88 -2.79 -19.67 -8.78
C GLU A 88 -3.52 -18.45 -8.21
N ALA A 89 -4.63 -18.64 -7.48
CA ALA A 89 -5.35 -17.57 -6.80
C ALA A 89 -4.44 -16.82 -5.81
N ARG A 90 -3.65 -17.56 -5.04
CA ARG A 90 -2.67 -16.98 -4.10
C ARG A 90 -1.55 -16.22 -4.80
N LYS A 91 -1.03 -16.76 -5.90
CA LYS A 91 -0.02 -16.08 -6.74
C LYS A 91 -0.58 -14.78 -7.29
N ALA A 92 -1.80 -14.78 -7.82
CA ALA A 92 -2.49 -13.59 -8.31
C ALA A 92 -2.66 -12.54 -7.20
N ALA A 93 -3.05 -12.97 -5.99
CA ALA A 93 -3.16 -12.09 -4.83
C ALA A 93 -1.82 -11.47 -4.43
N MET A 94 -0.77 -12.27 -4.29
CA MET A 94 0.56 -11.78 -3.96
C MET A 94 1.12 -10.81 -5.01
N LEU A 95 0.86 -11.07 -6.30
CA LEU A 95 1.26 -10.18 -7.39
C LEU A 95 0.52 -8.84 -7.32
N ALA A 96 -0.80 -8.86 -7.11
CA ALA A 96 -1.59 -7.64 -6.99
C ALA A 96 -1.14 -6.77 -5.82
N LEU A 97 -0.86 -7.38 -4.66
CA LEU A 97 -0.32 -6.65 -3.50
C LEU A 97 1.07 -6.07 -3.76
N MET A 98 1.90 -6.77 -4.53
CA MET A 98 3.21 -6.24 -4.92
C MET A 98 3.06 -5.05 -5.88
N CYS A 99 2.14 -5.14 -6.84
CA CYS A 99 1.81 -4.04 -7.76
C CYS A 99 1.22 -2.81 -7.03
N SER A 100 0.54 -3.00 -5.90
CA SER A 100 0.05 -1.90 -5.06
C SER A 100 1.10 -1.31 -4.11
N GLY A 101 2.37 -1.75 -4.21
CA GLY A 101 3.49 -1.16 -3.48
C GLY A 101 3.81 -1.80 -2.13
N PHE A 102 3.15 -2.90 -1.75
CA PHE A 102 3.48 -3.59 -0.51
C PHE A 102 4.77 -4.41 -0.63
N SER A 103 5.57 -4.41 0.45
CA SER A 103 6.84 -5.15 0.48
C SER A 103 6.64 -6.67 0.68
N SER A 104 7.50 -7.48 0.06
CA SER A 104 7.44 -8.96 0.17
C SER A 104 7.41 -9.49 1.61
N PRO A 105 8.13 -8.91 2.59
CA PRO A 105 8.03 -9.33 3.98
C PRO A 105 6.66 -9.08 4.62
N VAL A 106 5.99 -7.95 4.32
CA VAL A 106 4.65 -7.65 4.86
C VAL A 106 3.62 -8.59 4.22
N ILE A 107 3.73 -8.80 2.91
CA ILE A 107 2.91 -9.77 2.18
C ILE A 107 3.06 -11.17 2.81
N GLY A 108 4.29 -11.63 3.04
CA GLY A 108 4.53 -12.94 3.67
C GLY A 108 3.82 -13.09 5.02
N ARG A 109 3.87 -12.06 5.86
CA ARG A 109 3.16 -12.03 7.15
C ARG A 109 1.65 -12.07 7.00
N PHE A 110 1.08 -11.31 6.06
CA PHE A 110 -0.35 -11.34 5.75
C PHE A 110 -0.84 -12.74 5.36
N PHE A 111 -0.01 -13.49 4.62
CA PHE A 111 -0.29 -14.85 4.15
C PHE A 111 0.12 -15.93 5.17
N ASP A 112 -0.24 -15.75 6.44
CA ASP A 112 0.02 -16.68 7.56
C ASP A 112 1.51 -16.96 7.81
N GLY A 113 2.36 -15.93 7.67
CA GLY A 113 3.78 -16.02 7.99
C GLY A 113 4.63 -16.75 6.94
N ARG A 114 4.19 -16.75 5.68
CA ARG A 114 4.99 -17.28 4.57
C ARG A 114 6.30 -16.52 4.41
N ASP A 115 7.36 -17.25 4.06
CA ASP A 115 8.65 -16.64 3.79
C ASP A 115 8.58 -15.67 2.62
N HIS A 116 9.23 -14.52 2.79
CA HIS A 116 9.35 -13.49 1.75
C HIS A 116 9.98 -14.03 0.45
N THR A 117 10.79 -15.08 0.53
CA THR A 117 11.35 -15.80 -0.63
C THR A 117 10.27 -16.53 -1.42
N THR A 118 9.26 -17.11 -0.76
CA THR A 118 8.10 -17.72 -1.43
C THR A 118 7.30 -16.67 -2.19
N VAL A 119 7.13 -15.48 -1.61
CA VAL A 119 6.47 -14.37 -2.30
C VAL A 119 7.25 -14.00 -3.57
N LEU A 120 8.57 -13.81 -3.46
CA LEU A 120 9.43 -13.49 -4.61
C LEU A 120 9.45 -14.59 -5.68
N GLN A 121 9.45 -15.86 -5.29
CA GLN A 121 9.41 -17.00 -6.23
C GLN A 121 8.09 -17.03 -7.01
N LEU A 122 6.97 -16.72 -6.35
CA LEU A 122 5.66 -16.72 -6.97
C LEU A 122 5.41 -15.48 -7.84
N THR A 123 5.95 -14.33 -7.46
CA THR A 123 5.74 -13.07 -8.20
C THR A 123 6.80 -12.79 -9.27
N ARG A 124 7.93 -13.51 -9.29
CA ARG A 124 8.86 -13.47 -10.42
C ARG A 124 8.15 -14.00 -11.67
N ALA A 125 7.90 -13.08 -12.60
CA ALA A 125 7.39 -13.39 -13.93
C ALA A 125 8.36 -14.36 -14.63
N LYS A 126 7.80 -15.30 -15.39
CA LYS A 126 8.51 -16.14 -16.36
C LYS A 126 8.09 -15.69 -17.75
#